data_AF-A0A1Q7LF47-F1
#
_entry.id   AF-A0A1Q7LF47-F1
#
_cell.length_a   1.000
_cell.length_b   1.000
_cell.length_c   1.000
_cell.angle_alpha   90.00
_cell.angle_beta   90.00
_cell.angle_gamma   90.00
#
_symmetry.space_group_name_H-M   'P 1'
#
loop_
_entity.id
_entity.type
_entity.pdbx_description
1 polymer ?
#
loop_
_entity_poly.entity_id
_entity_poly.type
_entity_poly.pdbx_seq_one_letter_code
_entity_poly.pdbx_strand_id
1 'polypeptide(L)'
;MKIRITGKALAASLFAATLVGPAIANEGNVPKGVPHLDHVFVIVVENHGYGQIIGDPNAPFTNQYANSANTATNYFAVAHPSLANYLEIAFDSF
;
A
#
# COMPACT_ATOMS: atom_id res chain seq x y z
N MET A 1 28.74 15.63 -37.67
CA MET A 1 27.39 16.21 -37.79
C MET A 1 27.07 16.91 -36.46
N LYS A 2 27.08 18.24 -36.41
CA LYS A 2 26.95 19.04 -35.17
C LYS A 2 25.47 19.41 -34.96
N ILE A 3 24.81 18.78 -34.00
CA ILE A 3 23.42 19.09 -33.62
C ILE A 3 23.44 20.42 -32.84
N ARG A 4 22.83 21.47 -33.42
CA ARG A 4 22.63 22.75 -32.73
C ARG A 4 21.30 22.68 -31.96
N ILE A 5 21.39 22.58 -30.64
CA ILE A 5 20.21 22.63 -29.76
C ILE A 5 19.92 24.11 -29.50
N THR A 6 18.83 24.62 -30.06
CA THR A 6 18.39 26.01 -29.93
C THR A 6 17.86 26.26 -28.50
N GLY A 7 18.33 27.32 -27.84
CA GLY A 7 18.12 27.60 -26.41
C GLY A 7 16.68 27.74 -25.89
N LYS A 8 15.66 27.60 -26.76
CA LYS A 8 14.24 27.57 -26.37
C LYS A 8 13.81 26.21 -25.78
N ALA A 9 14.47 25.11 -26.18
CA ALA A 9 14.14 23.78 -25.66
C ALA A 9 14.60 23.57 -24.21
N LEU A 10 15.61 24.32 -23.75
CA LEU A 10 16.12 24.25 -22.38
C LEU A 10 15.19 24.96 -21.38
N ALA A 11 14.51 26.02 -21.81
CA ALA A 11 13.61 26.79 -20.94
C ALA A 11 12.30 26.03 -20.64
N ALA A 12 11.80 25.23 -21.60
CA ALA A 12 10.58 24.44 -21.41
C ALA A 12 10.79 23.21 -20.51
N SER A 13 12.01 22.66 -20.48
CA SER A 13 12.36 21.51 -19.62
C SER A 13 12.65 21.92 -18.17
N LEU A 14 13.08 23.17 -17.93
CA LEU A 14 13.34 23.66 -16.57
C LEU A 14 12.06 24.08 -15.83
N PHE A 15 10.97 24.37 -16.55
CA PHE A 15 9.68 24.75 -15.94
C PHE A 15 8.81 23.56 -15.53
N ALA A 16 9.03 22.37 -16.11
CA ALA A 16 8.28 21.17 -15.76
C ALA A 16 8.79 20.50 -14.46
N ALA A 17 10.01 20.83 -14.02
CA ALA A 17 10.62 20.23 -12.83
C ALA A 17 10.14 20.86 -11.51
N THR A 18 9.47 22.02 -11.53
CA THR A 18 9.08 22.75 -10.32
C THR A 18 7.66 22.46 -9.82
N LEU A 19 6.87 21.66 -10.55
CA LEU A 19 5.48 21.35 -10.18
C LEU A 19 5.34 20.01 -9.42
N VAL A 20 6.41 19.26 -9.23
CA VAL A 20 6.40 18.03 -8.42
C VAL A 20 6.79 18.41 -6.99
N GLY A 21 5.82 18.90 -6.23
CA GLY A 21 5.96 18.99 -4.78
C GLY A 21 6.14 17.59 -4.18
N PRO A 22 6.86 17.45 -3.04
CA PRO A 22 6.94 16.16 -2.38
C PRO A 22 5.51 15.70 -2.02
N ALA A 23 5.13 14.53 -2.53
CA ALA A 23 3.98 13.80 -2.00
C ALA A 23 4.38 13.29 -0.62
N ILE A 24 4.24 14.14 0.40
CA ILE A 24 4.34 13.71 1.79
C ILE A 24 3.12 12.83 2.04
N ALA A 25 3.36 11.59 2.48
CA ALA A 25 2.28 10.76 2.98
C ALA A 25 1.59 11.52 4.12
N ASN A 26 0.33 11.90 3.92
CA ASN A 26 -0.47 12.53 4.96
C ASN A 26 -0.86 11.44 5.97
N GLU A 27 0.08 11.03 6.80
CA GLU A 27 -0.19 10.24 7.98
C GLU A 27 -1.12 11.10 8.86
N GLY A 28 -2.38 10.68 8.97
CA GLY A 28 -3.34 11.33 9.86
C GLY A 28 -2.84 11.33 11.31
N ASN A 29 -3.52 12.06 12.19
CA ASN A 29 -3.18 12.08 13.61
C ASN A 29 -2.96 10.65 14.15
N VAL A 30 -1.74 10.36 14.62
CA VAL A 30 -1.44 9.08 15.28
C VAL A 30 -2.37 8.94 16.48
N PRO A 31 -3.24 7.90 16.52
CA PRO A 31 -4.10 7.67 17.67
C PRO A 31 -3.26 7.60 18.94
N LYS A 32 -3.70 8.27 20.01
CA LYS A 32 -2.99 8.21 21.30
C LYS A 32 -3.00 6.78 21.82
N GLY A 33 -1.86 6.10 21.66
CA GLY A 33 -1.52 4.79 22.22
C GLY A 33 -2.49 3.68 21.83
N VAL A 34 -2.08 2.74 20.98
CA VAL A 34 -2.78 1.45 20.90
C VAL A 34 -2.74 0.85 22.33
N PRO A 35 -3.89 0.54 22.94
CA PRO A 35 -3.92 -0.10 24.25
C PRO A 35 -3.09 -1.39 24.23
N HIS A 36 -2.62 -1.83 25.40
CA HIS A 36 -1.93 -3.10 25.49
C HIS A 36 -2.82 -4.23 24.95
N LEU A 37 -2.29 -5.04 24.04
CA LEU A 37 -2.97 -6.19 23.46
C LEU A 37 -2.49 -7.45 24.17
N ASP A 38 -3.38 -8.15 24.87
CA ASP A 38 -3.04 -9.43 25.52
C ASP A 38 -2.90 -10.57 24.49
N HIS A 39 -3.66 -10.49 23.39
CA HIS A 39 -3.71 -11.50 22.35
C HIS A 39 -3.87 -10.86 20.96
N VAL A 40 -3.11 -11.36 19.99
CA VAL A 40 -3.22 -10.97 18.59
C VAL A 40 -3.43 -12.22 17.76
N PHE A 41 -4.44 -12.19 16.90
CA PHE A 41 -4.72 -13.25 15.93
C PHE A 41 -4.49 -12.71 14.53
N VAL A 42 -3.65 -13.40 13.77
CA VAL A 42 -3.43 -13.13 12.35
C VAL A 42 -4.08 -14.26 11.57
N ILE A 43 -5.08 -13.91 10.75
CA ILE A 43 -5.81 -14.87 9.91
C ILE A 43 -5.48 -14.55 8.47
N VAL A 44 -4.88 -15.51 7.76
CA VAL A 44 -4.49 -15.37 6.36
C VAL A 44 -5.41 -16.22 5.49
N VAL A 45 -6.07 -15.59 4.52
CA VAL A 45 -6.87 -16.29 3.51
C VAL A 45 -5.98 -16.67 2.35
N GLU A 46 -5.73 -17.97 2.19
CA GLU A 46 -4.86 -18.47 1.14
C GLU A 46 -5.51 -18.35 -0.25
N ASN A 47 -4.70 -18.06 -1.27
CA ASN A 47 -5.07 -18.10 -2.69
C ASN A 47 -6.22 -17.16 -3.12
N HIS A 48 -6.55 -16.14 -2.32
CA HIS A 48 -7.56 -15.13 -2.66
C HIS A 48 -6.99 -13.71 -2.59
N GLY A 49 -7.25 -12.91 -3.62
CA GLY A 49 -6.98 -11.47 -3.63
C GLY A 49 -8.15 -10.64 -3.08
N TYR A 50 -7.87 -9.38 -2.75
CA TYR A 50 -8.84 -8.44 -2.17
C TYR A 50 -10.17 -8.38 -2.95
N GLY A 51 -10.11 -8.19 -4.27
CA GLY A 51 -11.30 -8.08 -5.12
C GLY A 51 -12.12 -9.37 -5.27
N GLN A 52 -11.59 -10.51 -4.83
CA GLN A 52 -12.33 -11.78 -4.79
C GLN A 52 -13.13 -11.94 -3.50
N ILE A 53 -12.76 -11.20 -2.43
CA ILE A 53 -13.38 -11.32 -1.11
C ILE A 53 -14.37 -10.18 -0.84
N ILE A 54 -14.02 -8.95 -1.22
CA ILE A 54 -14.88 -7.80 -0.93
C ILE A 54 -16.14 -7.83 -1.79
N GLY A 55 -17.29 -7.84 -1.12
CA GLY A 55 -18.61 -8.01 -1.71
C GLY A 55 -19.04 -9.47 -1.89
N ASP A 56 -18.18 -10.46 -1.63
CA ASP A 56 -18.55 -11.89 -1.75
C ASP A 56 -19.52 -12.30 -0.62
N PRO A 57 -20.77 -12.70 -0.94
CA PRO A 57 -21.73 -13.15 0.06
C PRO A 57 -21.28 -14.41 0.82
N ASN A 58 -20.32 -15.17 0.29
CA ASN A 58 -19.76 -16.35 0.95
C ASN A 58 -18.67 -16.01 1.98
N ALA A 59 -18.20 -14.76 2.03
CA ALA A 59 -17.23 -14.27 3.00
C ALA A 59 -17.84 -13.20 3.94
N PRO A 60 -18.94 -13.49 4.66
CA PRO A 60 -19.71 -12.47 5.39
C PRO A 60 -18.91 -11.82 6.53
N PHE A 61 -18.08 -12.60 7.24
CA PHE A 61 -17.28 -12.08 8.35
C PHE A 61 -16.18 -11.14 7.87
N THR A 62 -15.43 -11.51 6.83
CA THR A 62 -14.38 -10.64 6.27
C THR A 62 -14.98 -9.34 5.74
N ASN A 63 -16.13 -9.42 5.07
CA ASN A 63 -16.85 -8.24 4.59
C ASN A 63 -17.37 -7.35 5.72
N GLN A 64 -17.84 -7.93 6.83
CA GLN A 64 -18.24 -7.16 8.00
C GLN A 64 -17.04 -6.36 8.55
N TYR A 65 -15.89 -7.02 8.75
CA TYR A 65 -14.69 -6.35 9.27
C TYR A 65 -14.14 -5.28 8.32
N ALA A 66 -14.15 -5.53 7.01
CA ALA A 66 -13.70 -4.55 6.03
C ALA A 66 -14.50 -3.23 6.07
N ASN A 67 -15.78 -3.30 6.48
CA ASN A 67 -16.66 -2.13 6.63
C ASN A 67 -16.59 -1.47 8.01
N SER A 68 -16.26 -2.23 9.06
CA SER A 68 -16.27 -1.72 10.45
C SER A 68 -14.89 -1.35 11.00
N ALA A 69 -13.82 -1.75 10.33
CA ALA A 69 -12.44 -1.54 10.75
C ALA A 69 -11.59 -0.91 9.62
N ASN A 70 -10.33 -0.61 9.93
CA ASN A 70 -9.41 -0.09 8.93
C ASN A 70 -9.07 -1.18 7.90
N THR A 71 -9.17 -0.81 6.63
CA THR A 71 -8.85 -1.68 5.49
C THR A 71 -7.65 -1.11 4.74
N ALA A 72 -6.57 -1.89 4.62
CA ALA A 72 -5.38 -1.50 3.88
C ALA A 72 -5.54 -1.85 2.39
N THR A 73 -6.03 -0.90 1.58
CA THR A 73 -6.26 -1.11 0.13
C THR A 73 -4.99 -1.00 -0.72
N ASN A 74 -3.86 -0.62 -0.12
CA ASN A 74 -2.56 -0.48 -0.77
C ASN A 74 -1.52 -1.42 -0.12
N TYR A 75 -1.89 -2.69 0.05
CA TYR A 75 -1.04 -3.74 0.60
C TYR A 75 -0.94 -4.90 -0.41
N PHE A 76 0.28 -5.33 -0.73
CA PHE A 76 0.56 -6.31 -1.79
C PHE A 76 1.43 -7.45 -1.28
N ALA A 77 1.31 -8.61 -1.93
CA ALA A 77 2.23 -9.72 -1.71
C ALA A 77 3.66 -9.33 -2.12
N VAL A 78 4.64 -9.83 -1.36
CA VAL A 78 6.07 -9.65 -1.64
C VAL A 78 6.46 -10.41 -2.91
N ALA A 79 5.98 -11.65 -3.05
CA ALA A 79 6.25 -12.49 -4.21
C ALA A 79 5.18 -13.57 -4.43
N HIS A 80 5.34 -14.31 -5.54
CA HIS A 80 4.63 -15.54 -5.82
C HIS A 80 5.65 -16.68 -5.99
N PRO A 81 5.50 -17.85 -5.35
CA PRO A 81 4.36 -18.36 -4.56
C PRO A 81 4.31 -17.88 -3.09
N SER A 82 3.30 -18.33 -2.34
CA SER A 82 2.91 -17.84 -1.00
C SER A 82 3.96 -17.97 0.11
N LEU A 83 4.93 -18.88 0.00
CA LEU A 83 5.95 -19.13 1.04
C LEU A 83 6.69 -17.85 1.46
N ALA A 84 7.13 -17.05 0.48
CA ALA A 84 7.85 -15.81 0.77
C ALA A 84 7.00 -14.83 1.59
N ASN A 85 5.69 -14.78 1.32
CA ASN A 85 4.77 -13.89 2.03
C ASN A 85 4.56 -14.32 3.49
N TYR A 86 4.52 -15.63 3.76
CA TYR A 86 4.41 -16.12 5.14
C TYR A 86 5.65 -15.83 5.97
N LEU A 87 6.84 -15.98 5.38
CA LEU A 87 8.09 -15.63 6.06
C LEU A 87 8.15 -14.15 6.38
N GLU A 88 7.71 -13.29 5.45
CA GLU A 88 7.66 -11.84 5.70
C GLU A 88 6.69 -11.50 6.84
N ILE A 89 5.45 -12.03 6.80
CA ILE A 89 4.45 -11.77 7.85
C ILE A 89 4.94 -12.25 9.23
N ALA A 90 5.65 -13.36 9.29
CA ALA A 90 6.06 -13.99 10.55
C ALA A 90 7.37 -13.42 11.12
N PHE A 91 8.30 -12.99 10.26
CA PHE A 91 9.67 -12.67 10.67
C PHE A 91 10.14 -11.27 10.31
N ASP A 92 9.47 -10.56 9.38
CA ASP A 92 9.88 -9.20 9.10
C ASP A 92 9.61 -8.31 10.30
N SER A 93 10.59 -7.46 10.60
CA SER A 93 10.60 -6.66 11.82
C SER A 93 9.90 -5.32 11.53
N PHE A 94 8.73 -5.12 12.15
CA PHE A 94 8.01 -3.84 12.14
C PHE A 94 8.85 -2.68 12.67
#